data_AF-A0A3N4QP84-F1
#
_entry.id   AF-A0A3N4QP84-F1
#
_cell.length_a   1.000
_cell.length_b   1.000
_cell.length_c   1.000
_cell.angle_alpha   90.00
_cell.angle_beta   90.00
_cell.angle_gamma   90.00
#
_symmetry.space_group_name_H-M   'P 1'
#
loop_
_entity.id
_entity.type
_entity.pdbx_description
1 polymer ?
#
loop_
_entity_poly.entity_id
_entity_poly.type
_entity_poly.pdbx_seq_one_letter_code
_entity_poly.pdbx_strand_id
1 'polypeptide(L)'
;MVFYMTQWSSDLWTGYISNGVLFVGILIFVNHVNKAMGGKASLTSLFTMGLLAAAIAIIIVASATIIFHLATEPPAGTTGNLPSDGGRMSEYSTYKREGFWIFLLGNIFVTNAVLGGLAAVIGAVTVKRNQKTTDAR
;
A
#
# COMPACT_ATOMS: atom_id res chain seq x y z
N MET A 1 -16.96 15.01 12.45
CA MET A 1 -16.52 14.22 11.27
C MET A 1 -15.05 13.83 11.33
N VAL A 2 -14.14 14.70 11.78
CA VAL A 2 -12.68 14.40 11.90
C VAL A 2 -12.37 13.20 12.83
N PHE A 3 -13.10 13.04 13.93
CA PHE A 3 -12.91 11.89 14.84
C PHE A 3 -13.22 10.51 14.22
N TYR A 4 -14.07 10.44 13.20
CA TYR A 4 -14.42 9.16 12.56
C TYR A 4 -13.35 8.71 11.54
N MET A 5 -12.72 9.66 10.83
CA MET A 5 -11.63 9.37 9.88
C MET A 5 -10.31 9.02 10.58
N THR A 6 -10.06 9.60 11.75
CA THR A 6 -8.84 9.34 12.51
C THR A 6 -8.87 7.96 13.18
N GLN A 7 -10.04 7.50 13.64
CA GLN A 7 -10.24 6.12 14.09
C GLN A 7 -10.03 5.10 12.97
N TRP A 8 -10.50 5.40 11.76
CA TRP A 8 -10.31 4.57 10.56
C TRP A 8 -8.84 4.31 10.22
N SER A 9 -7.98 5.30 10.43
CA SER A 9 -6.54 5.21 10.16
C SER A 9 -5.78 4.43 11.24
N SER A 10 -6.36 4.32 12.45
CA SER A 10 -5.76 3.59 13.58
C SER A 10 -6.15 2.12 13.65
N ASP A 11 -7.06 1.69 12.77
CA ASP A 11 -7.72 0.39 12.86
C ASP A 11 -7.03 -0.62 11.95
N LEU A 12 -6.54 -1.73 12.51
CA LEU A 12 -5.72 -2.74 11.80
C LEU A 12 -6.40 -3.28 10.53
N TRP A 13 -7.73 -3.32 10.51
CA TRP A 13 -8.52 -3.87 9.39
C TRP A 13 -8.42 -3.02 8.11
N THR A 14 -8.32 -1.68 8.21
CA THR A 14 -8.19 -0.82 7.02
C THR A 14 -6.84 -1.03 6.34
N GLY A 15 -5.78 -1.25 7.14
CA GLY A 15 -4.47 -1.67 6.66
C GLY A 15 -4.52 -2.99 5.89
N TYR A 16 -5.20 -4.01 6.44
CA TYR A 16 -5.35 -5.31 5.75
C TYR A 16 -6.15 -5.21 4.45
N ILE A 17 -7.21 -4.41 4.41
CA ILE A 17 -7.99 -4.19 3.17
C ILE A 17 -7.15 -3.48 2.12
N SER A 18 -6.45 -2.40 2.51
CA SER A 18 -5.56 -1.67 1.59
C SER A 18 -4.49 -2.60 0.98
N ASN A 19 -3.87 -3.42 1.83
CA ASN A 19 -2.89 -4.42 1.41
C ASN A 19 -3.49 -5.46 0.44
N GLY A 20 -4.71 -5.92 0.72
CA GLY A 20 -5.45 -6.84 -0.15
C GLY A 20 -5.79 -6.25 -1.51
N VAL A 21 -6.24 -4.99 -1.54
CA VAL A 21 -6.51 -4.25 -2.78
C VAL A 21 -5.24 -4.08 -3.60
N LEU A 22 -4.11 -3.72 -2.97
CA LEU A 22 -2.82 -3.60 -3.64
C LEU A 22 -2.38 -4.95 -4.23
N PHE A 23 -2.49 -6.03 -3.46
CA PHE A 23 -2.14 -7.37 -3.90
C PHE A 23 -2.97 -7.82 -5.12
N VAL A 24 -4.30 -7.72 -5.03
CA VAL A 24 -5.20 -8.10 -6.13
C VAL A 24 -5.02 -7.17 -7.33
N GLY A 25 -4.83 -5.87 -7.10
CA GLY A 25 -4.59 -4.87 -8.14
C GLY A 25 -3.37 -5.20 -8.98
N ILE A 26 -2.27 -5.60 -8.36
CA ILE A 26 -1.05 -6.01 -9.07
C ILE A 26 -1.28 -7.28 -9.89
N LEU A 27 -1.98 -8.28 -9.35
CA LEU A 27 -2.31 -9.51 -10.11
C LEU A 27 -3.10 -9.20 -11.37
N ILE A 28 -4.13 -8.35 -11.26
CA ILE A 28 -4.94 -7.91 -12.40
C ILE A 28 -4.10 -7.12 -13.39
N PHE A 29 -3.24 -6.23 -12.90
CA PHE A 29 -2.34 -5.42 -13.72
C PHE A 29 -1.40 -6.30 -14.56
N VAL A 30 -0.75 -7.30 -13.96
CA VAL A 30 0.16 -8.21 -14.68
C VAL A 30 -0.59 -8.99 -15.78
N ASN A 31 -1.83 -9.42 -15.53
CA ASN A 31 -2.67 -10.03 -16.56
C ASN A 31 -3.01 -9.06 -17.70
N HIS A 32 -3.33 -7.82 -17.36
CA HIS A 32 -3.59 -6.77 -18.36
C HIS A 32 -2.34 -6.48 -19.22
N VAL A 33 -1.16 -6.35 -18.59
CA VAL A 33 0.12 -6.16 -19.28
C VAL A 33 0.42 -7.30 -20.25
N ASN A 34 0.18 -8.55 -19.85
CA ASN A 34 0.36 -9.69 -20.74
C ASN A 34 -0.53 -9.59 -21.99
N LYS A 35 -1.80 -9.22 -21.81
CA LYS A 35 -2.73 -9.01 -22.94
C LYS A 35 -2.27 -7.86 -23.84
N ALA A 36 -1.80 -6.76 -23.25
CA ALA A 36 -1.27 -5.61 -23.99
C ALA A 36 0.00 -5.97 -24.79
N MET A 37 0.82 -6.91 -24.30
CA MET A 37 2.00 -7.45 -24.99
C MET A 37 1.66 -8.61 -25.95
N GLY A 38 0.40 -8.75 -26.37
CA GLY A 38 -0.01 -9.77 -27.35
C GLY A 38 -0.02 -11.21 -26.81
N GLY A 39 -0.08 -11.38 -25.48
CA GLY A 39 -0.19 -12.69 -24.82
C GLY A 39 1.09 -13.52 -24.78
N LYS A 40 2.23 -12.95 -25.20
CA LYS A 40 3.53 -13.66 -25.30
C LYS A 40 4.62 -13.05 -24.41
N ALA A 41 4.24 -12.28 -23.39
CA ALA A 41 5.20 -11.63 -22.50
C ALA A 41 6.12 -12.67 -21.83
N SER A 42 7.40 -12.32 -21.69
CA SER A 42 8.35 -13.13 -20.94
C SER A 42 8.07 -13.06 -19.44
N LEU A 43 8.46 -14.08 -18.69
CA LEU A 43 8.28 -14.12 -17.23
C LEU A 43 8.95 -12.91 -16.57
N THR A 44 10.17 -12.59 -17.00
CA THR A 44 10.93 -11.42 -16.52
C THR A 44 10.19 -10.13 -16.81
N SER A 45 9.65 -9.95 -18.02
CA SER A 45 8.89 -8.75 -18.36
C SER A 45 7.64 -8.58 -17.50
N LEU A 46 6.91 -9.67 -17.25
CA LEU A 46 5.73 -9.65 -16.38
C LEU A 46 6.09 -9.33 -14.93
N PHE A 47 7.17 -9.92 -14.43
CA PHE A 47 7.68 -9.65 -13.09
C PHE A 47 8.13 -8.19 -12.93
N THR A 48 8.95 -7.67 -13.84
CA THR A 48 9.43 -6.29 -13.79
C THR A 48 8.28 -5.29 -13.87
N MET A 49 7.29 -5.53 -14.74
CA MET A 49 6.11 -4.66 -14.83
C MET A 49 5.25 -4.74 -13.57
N GLY A 50 5.09 -5.92 -12.97
CA GLY A 50 4.42 -6.08 -11.68
C GLY A 50 5.15 -5.36 -10.55
N LEU A 51 6.48 -5.42 -10.51
CA LEU A 51 7.30 -4.73 -9.51
C LEU A 51 7.21 -3.20 -9.68
N LEU A 52 7.20 -2.71 -10.92
CA LEU A 52 7.05 -1.30 -11.22
C LEU A 52 5.66 -0.79 -10.80
N ALA A 53 4.60 -1.57 -11.07
CA ALA A 53 3.26 -1.25 -10.60
C ALA A 53 3.17 -1.24 -9.06
N ALA A 54 3.82 -2.19 -8.39
CA ALA A 54 3.92 -2.21 -6.92
C ALA A 54 4.60 -0.95 -6.39
N ALA A 55 5.73 -0.56 -6.97
CA ALA A 55 6.46 0.65 -6.56
C ALA A 55 5.61 1.91 -6.74
N ILE A 56 4.89 2.05 -7.86
CA ILE A 56 3.97 3.17 -8.08
C ILE A 56 2.86 3.16 -7.04
N ALA A 57 2.23 2.02 -6.77
CA ALA A 57 1.17 1.90 -5.78
C ALA A 57 1.65 2.31 -4.37
N ILE A 58 2.86 1.87 -3.97
CA ILE A 58 3.48 2.25 -2.70
C ILE A 58 3.67 3.76 -2.62
N ILE A 59 4.19 4.38 -3.68
CA ILE A 59 4.40 5.84 -3.74
C ILE A 59 3.06 6.58 -3.60
N ILE A 60 2.00 6.13 -4.28
CA ILE A 60 0.67 6.73 -4.19
C ILE A 60 0.11 6.63 -2.78
N VAL A 61 0.16 5.43 -2.17
CA VAL A 61 -0.32 5.20 -0.80
C VAL A 61 0.47 6.04 0.19
N ALA A 62 1.80 6.02 0.12
CA ALA A 62 2.67 6.81 0.99
C ALA A 62 2.39 8.32 0.85
N SER A 63 2.24 8.82 -0.38
CA SER A 63 1.92 10.23 -0.63
C SER A 63 0.57 10.63 -0.04
N ALA A 64 -0.47 9.80 -0.24
CA ALA A 64 -1.78 10.05 0.36
C ALA A 64 -1.69 10.08 1.89
N THR A 65 -0.99 9.12 2.50
CA THR A 65 -0.81 9.07 3.95
C THR A 65 -0.04 10.27 4.51
N ILE A 66 1.00 10.74 3.81
CA ILE A 66 1.74 11.96 4.19
C ILE A 66 0.81 13.18 4.13
N ILE A 67 0.03 13.33 3.06
CA ILE A 67 -0.92 14.45 2.92
C ILE A 67 -1.93 14.44 4.06
N PHE A 68 -2.51 13.28 4.39
CA PHE A 68 -3.45 13.18 5.51
C PHE A 68 -2.81 13.51 6.85
N HIS A 69 -1.57 13.05 7.08
CA HIS A 69 -0.83 13.40 8.29
C HIS A 69 -0.63 14.91 8.41
N LEU A 70 -0.07 15.55 7.39
CA LEU A 70 0.19 16.99 7.38
C LEU A 70 -1.10 17.82 7.48
N ALA A 71 -2.21 17.36 6.91
CA ALA A 71 -3.51 18.02 7.01
C ALA A 71 -4.17 17.90 8.39
N THR A 72 -3.76 16.92 9.20
CA THR A 72 -4.32 16.65 10.53
C THR A 72 -3.38 17.01 11.68
N GLU A 73 -2.13 17.38 11.38
CA GLU A 73 -1.20 17.91 12.38
C GLU A 73 -1.73 19.23 12.97
N PRO A 74 -1.76 19.37 14.31
CA PRO A 74 -2.11 20.64 14.93
C PRO A 74 -1.03 21.70 14.65
N PRO A 75 -1.38 23.00 14.66
CA PRO A 75 -0.42 24.09 14.52
C PRO A 75 0.76 23.97 15.49
N ALA A 76 1.96 24.33 15.02
CA ALA A 76 3.15 24.40 15.85
C ALA A 76 2.92 25.34 17.05
N GLY A 77 3.16 24.83 18.27
CA GLY A 77 2.91 25.56 19.53
C GLY A 77 1.69 25.09 20.31
N THR A 78 0.85 24.20 19.74
CA THR A 78 -0.26 23.57 20.46
C THR A 78 0.23 22.38 21.32
N THR A 79 1.24 22.59 22.18
CA THR A 79 1.74 21.59 23.13
C THR A 79 0.87 21.56 24.37
N GLY A 80 -0.42 21.30 24.20
CA GLY A 80 -1.27 20.94 25.33
C GLY A 80 -1.07 19.45 25.59
N ASN A 81 -0.41 19.09 26.70
CA ASN A 81 -0.56 17.76 27.29
C ASN A 81 -2.04 17.59 27.69
N LEU A 82 -2.89 17.27 26.71
CA LEU A 82 -4.27 16.86 26.98
C LEU A 82 -4.19 15.60 27.84
N PRO A 83 -4.80 15.57 29.04
CA PRO A 83 -4.67 14.45 29.97
C PRO A 83 -5.03 13.15 29.26
N SER A 84 -4.13 12.15 29.35
CA SER A 84 -4.51 10.79 28.99
C SER A 84 -5.42 10.29 30.11
N ASP A 85 -6.73 10.27 29.88
CA ASP A 85 -7.69 9.63 30.78
C ASP A 85 -7.42 8.12 30.81
N GLY A 86 -6.52 7.70 31.71
CA GLY A 86 -6.35 6.36 32.31
C GLY A 86 -6.08 5.16 31.40
N GLY A 87 -6.23 5.28 30.07
CA GLY A 87 -6.13 4.17 29.13
C GLY A 87 -6.15 4.59 27.65
N ARG A 88 -6.17 5.89 27.36
CA ARG A 88 -6.15 6.42 25.99
C ARG A 88 -5.01 7.43 25.87
N MET A 89 -3.97 7.08 25.10
CA MET A 89 -2.90 8.01 24.76
C MET A 89 -3.49 9.26 24.09
N SER A 90 -3.18 10.42 24.66
CA SER A 90 -3.53 11.73 24.11
C SER A 90 -3.20 11.78 22.61
N GLU A 91 -4.20 12.15 21.81
CA GLU A 91 -4.16 12.14 20.34
C GLU A 91 -3.10 13.10 19.78
N TYR A 92 -2.57 13.98 20.63
CA TYR A 92 -1.59 15.03 20.33
C TYR A 92 -0.24 14.86 21.06
N SER A 93 0.09 13.65 21.51
CA SER A 93 1.42 13.40 22.11
C SER A 93 2.53 13.32 21.07
N THR A 94 3.72 13.84 21.40
CA THR A 94 4.94 13.79 20.54
C THR A 94 5.26 12.36 20.08
N TYR A 95 4.95 11.36 20.92
CA TYR A 95 5.08 9.94 20.61
C TYR A 95 4.26 9.48 19.40
N LYS A 96 3.05 10.02 19.17
CA LYS A 96 2.27 9.70 17.96
C LYS A 96 2.88 10.33 16.70
N ARG A 97 3.47 11.52 16.81
CA ARG A 97 4.09 12.23 15.68
C ARG A 97 5.38 11.53 15.24
N GLU A 98 6.22 11.09 16.17
CA GLU A 98 7.39 10.26 15.87
C GLU A 98 7.00 8.86 15.40
N GLY A 99 5.97 8.27 16.01
CA GLY A 99 5.42 6.96 15.62
C GLY A 99 4.87 6.92 14.20
N PHE A 100 4.39 8.05 13.65
CA PHE A 100 3.92 8.13 12.27
C PHE A 100 5.01 7.78 11.25
N TRP A 101 6.20 8.37 11.38
CA TRP A 101 7.30 8.13 10.42
C TRP A 101 7.80 6.70 10.48
N ILE A 102 7.84 6.11 11.68
CA ILE A 102 8.18 4.70 11.89
C ILE A 102 7.11 3.80 11.28
N PHE A 103 5.82 4.13 11.45
CA PHE A 103 4.72 3.40 10.84
C PHE A 103 4.73 3.51 9.32
N LEU A 104 5.01 4.69 8.77
CA LEU A 104 5.09 4.93 7.34
C LEU A 104 6.23 4.09 6.72
N LEU A 105 7.44 4.18 7.26
CA LEU A 105 8.58 3.41 6.76
C LEU A 105 8.43 1.91 7.00
N GLY A 106 7.99 1.50 8.19
CA GLY A 106 7.86 0.10 8.55
C GLY A 106 6.68 -0.57 7.85
N ASN A 107 5.47 -0.08 8.09
CA ASN A 107 4.27 -0.75 7.61
C ASN A 107 3.99 -0.43 6.13
N ILE A 108 3.97 0.85 5.76
CA ILE A 108 3.55 1.21 4.40
C ILE A 108 4.62 0.82 3.38
N PHE A 109 5.91 1.08 3.64
CA PHE A 109 6.94 0.70 2.68
C PHE A 109 7.26 -0.80 2.73
N VAL A 110 7.62 -1.38 3.88
CA VAL A 110 8.08 -2.78 3.91
C VAL A 110 6.95 -3.76 3.61
N THR A 111 5.78 -3.63 4.26
CA THR A 111 4.68 -4.58 4.06
C THR A 111 4.18 -4.55 2.61
N ASN A 112 3.98 -3.36 2.03
CA ASN A 112 3.52 -3.27 0.65
C ASN A 112 4.62 -3.62 -0.37
N ALA A 113 5.91 -3.41 -0.07
CA ALA A 113 6.99 -3.88 -0.92
C ALA A 113 7.04 -5.41 -0.97
N VAL A 114 6.92 -6.08 0.19
CA VAL A 114 6.89 -7.54 0.27
C VAL A 114 5.64 -8.08 -0.42
N LEU A 115 4.45 -7.56 -0.08
CA LEU A 115 3.19 -8.00 -0.69
C LEU A 115 3.14 -7.73 -2.19
N GLY A 116 3.58 -6.55 -2.62
CA GLY A 116 3.62 -6.19 -4.04
C GLY A 116 4.62 -7.02 -4.82
N GLY A 117 5.79 -7.31 -4.23
CA GLY A 117 6.76 -8.25 -4.78
C GLY A 117 6.19 -9.66 -4.93
N LEU A 118 5.52 -10.18 -3.88
CA LEU A 118 4.86 -11.48 -3.93
C LEU A 118 3.74 -11.51 -4.98
N ALA A 119 2.92 -10.46 -5.06
CA ALA A 119 1.88 -10.33 -6.07
C ALA A 119 2.47 -10.33 -7.49
N ALA A 120 3.58 -9.62 -7.70
CA ALA A 120 4.28 -9.60 -9.00
C ALA A 120 4.80 -10.98 -9.40
N VAL A 121 5.40 -11.72 -8.46
CA VAL A 121 5.88 -13.10 -8.72
C VAL A 121 4.71 -14.04 -9.02
N ILE A 122 3.70 -14.06 -8.15
CA ILE A 122 2.52 -14.95 -8.30
C ILE A 122 1.78 -14.62 -9.60
N GLY A 123 1.58 -13.33 -9.89
CA GLY A 123 0.93 -12.87 -11.11
C GLY A 123 1.70 -13.27 -12.35
N ALA A 124 3.02 -13.04 -12.37
CA ALA A 124 3.86 -13.39 -13.51
C ALA A 124 3.85 -14.91 -13.77
N VAL A 125 4.02 -15.73 -12.74
CA VAL A 125 4.00 -17.20 -12.85
C VAL A 125 2.63 -17.70 -13.30
N THR A 126 1.55 -17.20 -12.69
CA THR A 126 0.17 -17.63 -13.01
C THR A 126 -0.19 -17.27 -14.45
N VAL A 127 0.11 -16.04 -14.88
CA VAL A 127 -0.13 -15.60 -16.24
C VAL A 127 0.72 -16.39 -17.23
N LYS A 128 2.00 -16.62 -16.93
CA LYS A 128 2.91 -17.40 -17.79
C LYS A 128 2.42 -18.83 -17.98
N ARG A 129 1.97 -19.49 -16.91
CA ARG A 129 1.40 -20.85 -16.98
C ARG A 129 0.12 -20.91 -17.82
N ASN A 130 -0.68 -19.84 -17.79
CA ASN A 130 -1.96 -19.76 -18.50
C ASN A 130 -1.86 -19.12 -19.90
N GLN A 131 -0.67 -18.78 -20.38
CA GLN A 131 -0.48 -18.36 -21.77
C GLN A 131 -0.82 -19.56 -22.67
N LYS A 132 -2.04 -19.60 -23.20
CA LYS A 132 -2.37 -20.49 -24.32
C LYS A 132 -1.48 -20.05 -25.48
N THR A 133 -0.62 -20.93 -25.95
CA THR A 133 -0.03 -20.79 -27.29
C THR A 133 -1.21 -20.59 -28.22
N THR A 134 -1.26 -19.47 -28.94
CA THR A 134 -2.20 -19.34 -30.05
C THR A 134 -2.04 -20.59 -30.89
N ASP A 135 -3.03 -21.48 -30.84
CA ASP A 135 -3.14 -22.60 -31.76
C ASP A 135 -2.99 -21.98 -33.15
N ALA A 136 -1.90 -22.35 -33.81
CA ALA A 136 -1.70 -22.03 -35.21
C ALA A 136 -2.82 -22.74 -35.98
N ARG A 137 -3.89 -21.99 -36.27
CA ARG A 137 -4.84 -22.29 -37.33
C ARG A 137 -4.29 -21.80 -38.65
#